data_AF-A0A7H1BIC8-F1
#
_entry.id   AF-A0A7H1BIC8-F1
#
_cell.length_a   1.000
_cell.length_b   1.000
_cell.length_c   1.000
_cell.angle_alpha   90.00
_cell.angle_beta   90.00
_cell.angle_gamma   90.00
#
_symmetry.space_group_name_H-M   'P 1'
#
loop_
_entity.id
_entity.type
_entity.pdbx_description
1 polymer ?
#
loop_
_entity_poly.entity_id
_entity_poly.type
_entity_poly.pdbx_seq_one_letter_code
_entity_poly.pdbx_strand_id
1 'polypeptide(L)'
;MPPVPERMRWGFWDGVGPGDEVLGPLAGRRFVDIGSGAGHYAVHLARTHGALIDAVELSPTQHERAVTHFGEVPGVSFVHGDVVEHLRRAERPYDGAYAVCTLAGIDPHRVLPALRDALAPGAPFVFSVLHTNVHGVGPSATVAPREEMLGVVGMTPLPLDSWVLTGEAWASLLSAYGFVVEETGLLSSPDPDHAVVCTLVRARRLPAGEVRISSRPRSRRAPVPHAAIGVGTIVLGEAGLLLGRHRRGTLELPGGTVEPGESFAETAVRELREETGLMAEPGDVDLLGTLVDRVEDVVRVTVGAVVTSWRGSPRTRPGESVGDWSWWPLDALPHGLFECSAQILTAWRPDLPLDHPPAHFTAFAGGGRNGR
;
A
#
# COMPACT_ATOMS: atom_id res chain seq x y z
N MET A 1 32.33 -23.44 -18.59
CA MET A 1 31.03 -22.82 -18.29
C MET A 1 30.23 -23.79 -17.41
N PRO A 2 29.46 -23.34 -16.41
CA PRO A 2 28.64 -24.24 -15.59
C PRO A 2 27.57 -24.95 -16.44
N PRO A 3 27.08 -26.14 -16.00
CA PRO A 3 26.03 -26.86 -16.70
C PRO A 3 24.70 -26.10 -16.69
N VAL A 4 23.83 -26.39 -17.66
CA VAL A 4 22.43 -25.91 -17.68
C VAL A 4 21.68 -26.53 -16.50
N PRO A 5 21.01 -25.75 -15.65
CA PRO A 5 20.31 -26.29 -14.50
C PRO A 5 19.05 -27.07 -14.93
N GLU A 6 18.66 -28.06 -14.12
CA GLU A 6 17.41 -28.83 -14.32
C GLU A 6 16.17 -28.07 -13.84
N ARG A 7 16.35 -26.99 -13.07
CA ARG A 7 15.27 -26.14 -12.55
C ARG A 7 15.75 -24.71 -12.44
N MET A 8 14.87 -23.77 -12.73
CA MET A 8 15.15 -22.34 -12.56
C MET A 8 15.30 -21.98 -11.07
N ARG A 9 16.18 -21.02 -10.78
CA ARG A 9 16.37 -20.46 -9.44
C ARG A 9 16.10 -18.98 -9.50
N TRP A 10 15.37 -18.47 -8.52
CA TRP A 10 14.96 -17.07 -8.44
C TRP A 10 15.83 -16.25 -7.46
N GLY A 11 16.83 -16.87 -6.84
CA GLY A 11 17.78 -16.20 -5.97
C GLY A 11 19.19 -16.77 -6.19
N PHE A 12 20.04 -16.59 -5.19
CA PHE A 12 21.42 -17.07 -5.22
C PHE A 12 21.60 -18.48 -4.65
N TRP A 13 20.53 -19.10 -4.12
CA TRP A 13 20.60 -20.32 -3.32
C TRP A 13 19.78 -21.47 -3.94
N ASP A 14 20.30 -22.68 -3.78
CA ASP A 14 19.68 -23.89 -4.31
C ASP A 14 18.52 -24.33 -3.42
N GLY A 15 17.43 -24.77 -4.04
CA GLY A 15 16.24 -25.25 -3.31
C GLY A 15 15.40 -24.15 -2.64
N VAL A 16 15.74 -22.87 -2.81
CA VAL A 16 14.97 -21.75 -2.24
C VAL A 16 13.97 -21.21 -3.27
N GLY A 17 12.69 -21.22 -2.89
CA GLY A 17 11.60 -20.68 -3.71
C GLY A 17 11.06 -21.64 -4.77
N PRO A 18 10.06 -21.17 -5.56
CA PRO A 18 9.51 -21.94 -6.65
C PRO A 18 10.54 -22.10 -7.79
N GLY A 19 10.18 -22.87 -8.82
CA GLY A 19 10.99 -23.14 -9.99
C GLY A 19 10.39 -22.41 -11.18
N ASP A 20 10.57 -22.98 -12.36
CA ASP A 20 9.98 -22.52 -13.61
C ASP A 20 8.45 -22.65 -13.63
N GLU A 21 7.84 -23.46 -12.76
CA GLU A 21 6.38 -23.62 -12.67
C GLU A 21 5.62 -22.30 -12.41
N VAL A 22 6.29 -21.32 -11.80
CA VAL A 22 5.72 -19.99 -11.52
C VAL A 22 5.46 -19.18 -12.80
N LEU A 23 6.14 -19.50 -13.90
CA LEU A 23 5.94 -18.85 -15.21
C LEU A 23 4.64 -19.29 -15.90
N GLY A 24 4.03 -20.38 -15.43
CA GLY A 24 2.85 -20.97 -16.07
C GLY A 24 3.19 -21.74 -17.35
N PRO A 25 2.23 -21.91 -18.27
CA PRO A 25 2.44 -22.68 -19.50
C PRO A 25 3.48 -22.03 -20.42
N LEU A 26 4.46 -22.82 -20.88
CA LEU A 26 5.60 -22.34 -21.66
C LEU A 26 5.67 -22.87 -23.10
N ALA A 27 5.13 -24.06 -23.37
CA ALA A 27 5.28 -24.73 -24.67
C ALA A 27 4.77 -23.89 -25.84
N GLY A 28 5.66 -23.62 -26.80
CA GLY A 28 5.38 -22.81 -27.99
C GLY A 28 5.13 -21.32 -27.73
N ARG A 29 5.25 -20.87 -26.48
CA ARG A 29 5.02 -19.47 -26.08
C ARG A 29 6.30 -18.66 -26.16
N ARG A 30 6.15 -17.38 -26.50
CA ARG A 30 7.27 -16.46 -26.66
C ARG A 30 7.50 -15.65 -25.38
N PHE A 31 8.67 -15.83 -24.76
CA PHE A 31 9.08 -15.13 -23.55
C PHE A 31 10.32 -14.28 -23.81
N VAL A 32 10.46 -13.21 -23.03
CA VAL A 32 11.70 -12.42 -22.96
C VAL A 32 12.40 -12.69 -21.63
N ASP A 33 13.69 -13.00 -21.70
CA ASP A 33 14.60 -13.12 -20.55
C ASP A 33 15.39 -11.82 -20.40
N ILE A 34 15.15 -11.11 -19.30
CA ILE A 34 15.70 -9.78 -19.04
C ILE A 34 17.03 -9.92 -18.29
N GLY A 35 18.14 -9.64 -18.97
CA GLY A 35 19.47 -9.82 -18.39
C GLY A 35 19.83 -11.30 -18.27
N SER A 36 19.79 -12.00 -19.41
CA SER A 36 19.89 -13.47 -19.46
C SER A 36 21.25 -14.03 -18.99
N GLY A 37 22.25 -13.18 -18.77
CA GLY A 37 23.62 -13.57 -18.48
C GLY A 37 24.17 -14.47 -19.58
N ALA A 38 24.74 -15.61 -19.19
CA ALA A 38 25.25 -16.62 -20.12
C ALA A 38 24.16 -17.54 -20.72
N GLY A 39 22.87 -17.25 -20.49
CA GLY A 39 21.76 -17.89 -21.20
C GLY A 39 21.26 -19.21 -20.63
N HIS A 40 21.76 -19.65 -19.47
CA HIS A 40 21.45 -20.97 -18.90
C HIS A 40 19.95 -21.20 -18.67
N TYR A 41 19.22 -20.20 -18.16
CA TYR A 41 17.78 -20.34 -17.95
C TYR A 41 16.98 -20.33 -19.25
N ALA A 42 17.31 -19.46 -20.20
CA ALA A 42 16.69 -19.47 -21.52
C ALA A 42 16.83 -20.85 -22.20
N VAL A 43 18.03 -21.45 -22.14
CA VAL A 43 18.30 -22.79 -22.67
C VAL A 43 17.54 -23.88 -21.93
N HIS A 44 17.47 -23.81 -20.60
CA HIS A 44 16.67 -24.73 -19.80
C HIS A 44 15.19 -24.67 -20.22
N LEU A 45 14.59 -23.48 -20.30
CA LEU A 45 13.18 -23.31 -20.64
C LEU A 45 12.86 -23.79 -22.07
N ALA A 46 13.75 -23.50 -23.04
CA ALA A 46 13.59 -23.97 -24.41
C ALA A 46 13.69 -25.50 -24.52
N ARG A 47 14.69 -26.12 -23.89
CA ARG A 47 14.91 -27.59 -23.98
C ARG A 47 13.85 -28.40 -23.23
N THR A 48 13.50 -27.97 -22.02
CA THR A 48 12.62 -28.74 -21.13
C THR A 48 11.15 -28.52 -21.46
N HIS A 49 10.78 -27.29 -21.86
CA HIS A 49 9.37 -26.91 -22.04
C HIS A 49 9.00 -26.53 -23.48
N GLY A 50 9.96 -26.43 -24.41
CA GLY A 50 9.69 -25.98 -25.78
C GLY A 50 9.30 -24.51 -25.86
N ALA A 51 9.76 -23.68 -24.91
CA ALA A 51 9.56 -22.24 -24.94
C ALA A 51 10.39 -21.57 -26.04
N LEU A 52 9.90 -20.43 -26.54
CA LEU A 52 10.64 -19.56 -27.46
C LEU A 52 11.15 -18.36 -26.67
N ILE A 53 12.46 -18.28 -26.43
CA ILE A 53 13.06 -17.28 -25.55
C ILE A 53 13.91 -16.29 -26.34
N ASP A 54 13.58 -15.00 -26.23
CA ASP A 54 14.50 -13.93 -26.57
C ASP A 54 15.35 -13.61 -25.33
N ALA A 55 16.62 -14.06 -25.35
CA ALA A 55 17.56 -13.92 -24.26
C ALA A 55 18.38 -12.64 -24.42
N VAL A 56 17.96 -11.57 -23.74
CA VAL A 56 18.54 -10.22 -23.91
C VAL A 56 19.57 -9.96 -22.82
N GLU A 57 20.80 -9.65 -23.24
CA GLU A 57 21.92 -9.38 -22.35
C GLU A 57 22.65 -8.10 -22.75
N LEU A 58 22.91 -7.24 -21.76
CA LEU A 58 23.60 -5.96 -21.96
C LEU A 58 25.12 -6.13 -22.00
N SER A 59 25.66 -7.09 -21.24
CA SER A 59 27.10 -7.37 -21.17
C SER A 59 27.58 -8.08 -22.44
N PRO A 60 28.52 -7.48 -23.21
CA PRO A 60 29.07 -8.12 -24.40
C PRO A 60 29.74 -9.46 -24.07
N THR A 61 30.44 -9.53 -22.93
CA THR A 61 31.15 -10.74 -22.50
C THR A 61 30.20 -11.88 -22.11
N GLN A 62 29.07 -11.59 -21.45
CA GLN A 62 28.10 -12.63 -21.12
C GLN A 62 27.37 -13.11 -22.38
N HIS A 63 27.01 -12.18 -23.28
CA HIS A 63 26.42 -12.53 -24.56
C HIS A 63 27.35 -13.41 -25.41
N GLU A 64 28.63 -13.06 -25.53
CA GLU A 64 29.63 -13.87 -26.25
C GLU A 64 29.74 -15.28 -25.67
N ARG A 65 29.73 -15.41 -24.33
CA ARG A 65 29.70 -16.72 -23.66
C ARG A 65 28.44 -17.50 -24.01
N ALA A 66 27.28 -16.86 -24.01
CA ALA A 66 26.02 -17.50 -24.34
C ALA A 66 26.02 -18.03 -25.78
N VAL A 67 26.36 -17.19 -26.75
CA VAL A 67 26.38 -17.56 -28.18
C VAL A 67 27.43 -18.65 -28.46
N THR A 68 28.63 -18.53 -27.89
CA THR A 68 29.71 -19.51 -28.11
C THR A 68 29.33 -20.92 -27.68
N HIS A 69 28.58 -21.06 -26.58
CA HIS A 69 28.26 -22.37 -26.03
C HIS A 69 26.85 -22.87 -26.37
N PHE A 70 25.91 -21.97 -26.64
CA PHE A 70 24.49 -22.29 -26.80
C PHE A 70 23.86 -21.72 -28.07
N GLY A 71 24.61 -21.03 -28.93
CA GLY A 71 24.06 -20.31 -30.08
C GLY A 71 23.24 -21.14 -31.08
N GLU A 72 23.42 -22.47 -31.08
CA GLU A 72 22.68 -23.40 -31.94
C GLU A 72 21.46 -24.04 -31.25
N VAL A 73 21.15 -23.68 -29.99
CA VAL A 73 20.01 -24.26 -29.27
C VAL A 73 18.70 -23.79 -29.90
N PRO A 74 17.85 -24.71 -30.41
CA PRO A 74 16.56 -24.34 -30.96
C PRO A 74 15.67 -23.67 -29.91
N GLY A 75 14.92 -22.64 -30.33
CA GLY A 75 13.99 -21.93 -29.45
C GLY A 75 14.63 -20.84 -28.59
N VAL A 76 15.95 -20.59 -28.68
CA VAL A 76 16.59 -19.46 -28.00
C VAL A 76 17.20 -18.50 -29.02
N SER A 77 16.82 -17.23 -28.94
CA SER A 77 17.45 -16.13 -29.67
C SER A 77 18.28 -15.30 -28.71
N PHE A 78 19.60 -15.38 -28.80
CA PHE A 78 20.51 -14.57 -27.99
C PHE A 78 20.65 -13.18 -28.60
N VAL A 79 20.32 -12.14 -27.82
CA VAL A 79 20.32 -10.75 -28.26
C VAL A 79 21.25 -9.93 -27.39
N HIS A 80 22.23 -9.27 -28.01
CA HIS A 80 23.08 -8.30 -27.33
C HIS A 80 22.43 -6.92 -27.40
N GLY A 81 22.12 -6.31 -26.25
CA GLY A 81 21.62 -4.94 -26.22
C GLY A 81 20.87 -4.55 -24.95
N ASP A 82 20.39 -3.31 -24.94
CA ASP A 82 19.50 -2.78 -23.91
C ASP A 82 18.10 -3.39 -24.09
N VAL A 83 17.58 -4.01 -23.02
CA VAL A 83 16.28 -4.68 -23.03
C VAL A 83 15.11 -3.73 -23.31
N VAL A 84 15.18 -2.48 -22.88
CA VAL A 84 14.14 -1.48 -23.12
C VAL A 84 14.05 -1.17 -24.62
N GLU A 85 15.21 -1.05 -25.29
CA GLU A 85 15.25 -0.85 -26.74
C GLU A 85 14.78 -2.09 -27.51
N HIS A 86 15.14 -3.30 -27.04
CA HIS A 86 14.65 -4.55 -27.62
C HIS A 86 13.12 -4.65 -27.53
N LEU A 87 12.55 -4.39 -26.36
CA LEU A 87 11.10 -4.44 -26.12
C LEU A 87 10.35 -3.44 -27.00
N ARG A 88 10.88 -2.22 -27.18
CA ARG A 88 10.27 -1.18 -28.03
C ARG A 88 10.24 -1.54 -29.51
N ARG A 89 11.18 -2.38 -29.97
CA ARG A 89 11.27 -2.83 -31.37
C ARG A 89 10.53 -4.15 -31.61
N ALA A 90 9.94 -4.75 -30.58
CA ALA A 90 9.22 -6.01 -30.74
C ALA A 90 8.00 -5.82 -31.66
N GLU A 91 8.03 -6.49 -32.82
CA GLU A 91 6.93 -6.45 -33.80
C GLU A 91 5.70 -7.25 -33.35
N ARG A 92 5.92 -8.22 -32.45
CA ARG A 92 4.87 -9.09 -31.90
C ARG A 92 4.93 -9.09 -30.38
N PRO A 93 3.78 -9.08 -29.70
CA PRO A 93 3.74 -9.18 -28.25
C PRO A 93 4.39 -10.47 -27.73
N TYR A 94 4.97 -10.40 -26.55
CA TYR A 94 5.41 -11.57 -25.79
C TYR A 94 4.26 -12.18 -25.00
N ASP A 95 4.24 -13.49 -24.89
CA ASP A 95 3.31 -14.24 -24.05
C ASP A 95 3.72 -14.22 -22.57
N GLY A 96 4.94 -13.76 -22.26
CA GLY A 96 5.41 -13.55 -20.90
C GLY A 96 6.81 -12.92 -20.84
N ALA A 97 7.22 -12.50 -19.65
CA ALA A 97 8.56 -11.98 -19.39
C ALA A 97 9.08 -12.50 -18.05
N TYR A 98 10.39 -12.70 -17.96
CA TYR A 98 11.03 -12.96 -16.67
C TYR A 98 12.38 -12.28 -16.50
N ALA A 99 12.77 -12.10 -15.24
CA ALA A 99 14.07 -11.54 -14.87
C ALA A 99 14.55 -12.17 -13.55
N VAL A 100 15.82 -12.57 -13.49
CA VAL A 100 16.40 -13.16 -12.26
C VAL A 100 17.47 -12.23 -11.71
N CYS A 101 17.15 -11.54 -10.62
CA CYS A 101 18.04 -10.62 -9.90
C CYS A 101 18.66 -9.47 -10.74
N THR A 102 18.16 -9.22 -11.95
CA THR A 102 18.75 -8.26 -12.91
C THR A 102 18.04 -6.90 -12.93
N LEU A 103 16.73 -6.87 -12.65
CA LEU A 103 15.93 -5.64 -12.71
C LEU A 103 16.36 -4.56 -11.72
N ALA A 104 17.11 -4.93 -10.66
CA ALA A 104 17.63 -3.95 -9.70
C ALA A 104 18.49 -2.89 -10.39
N GLY A 105 19.20 -3.24 -11.47
CA GLY A 105 20.08 -2.31 -12.20
C GLY A 105 19.41 -1.56 -13.36
N ILE A 106 18.08 -1.60 -13.48
CA ILE A 106 17.35 -0.99 -14.59
C ILE A 106 16.28 -0.05 -14.04
N ASP A 107 16.27 1.19 -14.52
CA ASP A 107 15.28 2.18 -14.10
C ASP A 107 13.85 1.64 -14.34
N PRO A 108 13.05 1.42 -13.28
CA PRO A 108 11.69 0.89 -13.39
C PRO A 108 10.78 1.80 -14.22
N HIS A 109 11.02 3.12 -14.21
CA HIS A 109 10.24 4.08 -15.00
C HIS A 109 10.53 3.98 -16.50
N ARG A 110 11.65 3.36 -16.91
CA ARG A 110 11.97 3.05 -18.31
C ARG A 110 11.48 1.67 -18.73
N VAL A 111 11.75 0.64 -17.93
CA VAL A 111 11.49 -0.76 -18.32
C VAL A 111 10.03 -1.17 -18.18
N LEU A 112 9.31 -0.69 -17.16
CA LEU A 112 7.91 -1.09 -16.94
C LEU A 112 6.96 -0.62 -18.06
N PRO A 113 7.06 0.61 -18.61
CA PRO A 113 6.30 0.99 -19.81
C PRO A 113 6.63 0.12 -21.02
N ALA A 114 7.91 -0.18 -21.26
CA ALA A 114 8.33 -0.99 -22.40
C ALA A 114 7.80 -2.43 -22.28
N LEU A 115 7.83 -3.01 -21.08
CA LEU A 115 7.22 -4.31 -20.81
C LEU A 115 5.70 -4.27 -20.98
N ARG A 116 5.03 -3.24 -20.47
CA ARG A 116 3.58 -3.05 -20.65
C ARG A 116 3.23 -3.02 -22.14
N ASP A 117 4.03 -2.38 -22.98
CA ASP A 117 3.70 -2.23 -24.40
C ASP A 117 4.06 -3.49 -25.20
N ALA A 118 5.12 -4.20 -24.80
CA ALA A 118 5.60 -5.40 -25.48
C ALA A 118 4.90 -6.71 -25.04
N LEU A 119 4.23 -6.76 -23.88
CA LEU A 119 3.55 -7.97 -23.41
C LEU A 119 2.10 -8.06 -23.91
N ALA A 120 1.62 -9.27 -24.20
CA ALA A 120 0.21 -9.53 -24.50
C ALA A 120 -0.67 -9.25 -23.25
N PRO A 121 -1.93 -8.79 -23.41
CA PRO A 121 -2.83 -8.60 -22.26
C PRO A 121 -2.97 -9.89 -21.45
N GLY A 122 -2.85 -9.80 -20.12
CA GLY A 122 -2.88 -10.96 -19.23
C GLY A 122 -1.59 -11.78 -19.17
N ALA A 123 -0.55 -11.45 -19.96
CA ALA A 123 0.72 -12.16 -19.95
C ALA A 123 1.42 -12.05 -18.57
N PRO A 124 1.99 -13.15 -18.05
CA PRO A 124 2.78 -13.14 -16.83
C PRO A 124 4.05 -12.29 -16.99
N PHE A 125 4.37 -11.56 -15.94
CA PHE A 125 5.66 -10.94 -15.71
C PHE A 125 6.14 -11.38 -14.32
N VAL A 126 7.13 -12.27 -14.30
CA VAL A 126 7.66 -12.84 -13.05
C VAL A 126 9.11 -12.47 -12.91
N PHE A 127 9.49 -11.87 -11.80
CA PHE A 127 10.87 -11.52 -11.58
C PHE A 127 11.29 -11.66 -10.14
N SER A 128 12.56 -11.96 -9.96
CA SER A 128 13.22 -11.73 -8.69
C SER A 128 14.14 -10.53 -8.75
N VAL A 129 14.28 -9.87 -7.61
CA VAL A 129 15.10 -8.67 -7.46
C VAL A 129 15.63 -8.58 -6.04
N LEU A 130 16.76 -7.90 -5.87
CA LEU A 130 17.33 -7.64 -4.56
C LEU A 130 16.33 -6.91 -3.65
N HIS A 131 16.09 -7.47 -2.46
CA HIS A 131 15.34 -6.85 -1.36
C HIS A 131 16.28 -6.16 -0.37
N THR A 132 17.51 -6.68 -0.26
CA THR A 132 18.66 -6.02 0.35
C THR A 132 19.79 -5.91 -0.68
N ASN A 133 20.78 -5.05 -0.49
CA ASN A 133 22.01 -5.15 -1.32
C ASN A 133 22.84 -6.35 -0.88
N VAL A 134 24.00 -6.48 -1.53
CA VAL A 134 25.03 -7.48 -1.26
C VAL A 134 25.56 -7.45 0.17
N HIS A 135 25.34 -6.34 0.92
CA HIS A 135 25.74 -6.19 2.32
C HIS A 135 24.57 -6.37 3.30
N GLY A 136 23.37 -6.77 2.83
CA GLY A 136 22.19 -6.93 3.68
C GLY A 136 21.47 -5.62 4.01
N VAL A 137 21.79 -4.51 3.34
CA VAL A 137 21.20 -3.19 3.60
C VAL A 137 20.01 -2.92 2.66
N GLY A 138 18.93 -2.35 3.20
CA GLY A 138 17.64 -2.15 2.50
C GLY A 138 16.52 -2.88 3.25
N PRO A 139 15.31 -2.98 2.69
CA PRO A 139 14.80 -2.34 1.48
C PRO A 139 14.47 -0.85 1.67
N SER A 140 14.21 -0.13 0.57
CA SER A 140 13.63 1.23 0.59
C SER A 140 12.16 1.21 0.18
N ALA A 141 11.31 1.91 0.92
CA ALA A 141 9.94 2.17 0.46
C ALA A 141 9.90 3.26 -0.63
N THR A 142 10.98 4.02 -0.83
CA THR A 142 11.09 5.13 -1.81
C THR A 142 11.65 4.62 -3.12
N VAL A 143 10.91 4.87 -4.20
CA VAL A 143 11.36 4.58 -5.56
C VAL A 143 12.39 5.61 -5.97
N ALA A 144 13.63 5.36 -5.57
CA ALA A 144 14.81 6.09 -5.99
C ALA A 144 15.97 5.09 -6.09
N PRO A 145 16.89 5.28 -7.04
CA PRO A 145 18.10 4.48 -7.06
C PRO A 145 18.97 4.81 -5.84
N ARG A 146 19.80 3.85 -5.48
CA ARG A 146 21.00 4.09 -4.67
C ARG A 146 22.21 3.64 -5.47
N GLU A 147 23.29 4.39 -5.36
CA GLU A 147 24.56 4.01 -5.98
C GLU A 147 25.11 2.77 -5.26
N GLU A 148 25.32 1.70 -6.02
CA GLU A 148 25.93 0.46 -5.55
C GLU A 148 27.19 0.18 -6.36
N MET A 149 28.15 -0.50 -5.75
CA MET A 149 29.37 -0.92 -6.44
C MET A 149 29.22 -2.36 -6.91
N LEU A 150 29.08 -2.57 -8.22
CA LEU A 150 29.03 -3.91 -8.79
C LEU A 150 30.44 -4.50 -8.84
N GLY A 151 30.72 -5.47 -7.96
CA GLY A 151 31.96 -6.23 -7.95
C GLY A 151 31.92 -7.36 -8.98
N VAL A 152 32.74 -7.26 -10.03
CA VAL A 152 33.05 -8.39 -10.91
C VAL A 152 34.41 -8.94 -10.50
N VAL A 153 34.51 -10.25 -10.26
CA VAL A 153 35.76 -10.90 -9.81
C VAL A 153 36.91 -10.55 -10.77
N GLY A 154 37.96 -9.93 -10.24
CA GLY A 154 39.14 -9.53 -11.01
C GLY A 154 39.04 -8.18 -11.72
N MET A 155 37.98 -7.41 -11.50
CA MET A 155 37.80 -6.06 -12.06
C MET A 155 37.58 -5.01 -10.96
N THR A 156 37.91 -3.75 -11.26
CA THR A 156 37.54 -2.62 -10.41
C THR A 156 36.00 -2.55 -10.33
N PRO A 157 35.42 -2.47 -9.12
CA PRO A 157 33.98 -2.33 -8.98
C PRO A 157 33.47 -1.11 -9.74
N LEU A 158 32.35 -1.26 -10.44
CA LEU A 158 31.74 -0.18 -11.22
C LEU A 158 30.52 0.38 -10.47
N PRO A 159 30.34 1.71 -10.40
CA PRO A 159 29.13 2.29 -9.84
C PRO A 159 27.93 1.97 -10.73
N LEU A 160 26.83 1.58 -10.11
CA LEU A 160 25.56 1.29 -10.75
C LEU A 160 24.42 1.79 -9.88
N ASP A 161 23.46 2.47 -10.49
CA ASP A 161 22.19 2.79 -9.84
C ASP A 161 21.37 1.52 -9.62
N SER A 162 21.00 1.26 -8.37
CA SER A 162 20.27 0.07 -7.96
C SER A 162 18.96 0.42 -7.24
N TRP A 163 17.87 -0.20 -7.66
CA TRP A 163 16.55 -0.09 -7.04
C TRP A 163 16.30 -1.26 -6.10
N VAL A 164 16.71 -1.10 -4.84
CA VAL A 164 16.44 -2.09 -3.78
C VAL A 164 15.24 -1.63 -2.96
N LEU A 165 14.08 -2.10 -3.39
CA LEU A 165 12.78 -1.62 -2.93
C LEU A 165 12.03 -2.66 -2.10
N THR A 166 11.09 -2.20 -1.27
CA THR A 166 10.15 -3.10 -0.57
C THR A 166 9.25 -3.79 -1.59
N GLY A 167 8.70 -4.97 -1.24
CA GLY A 167 7.70 -5.64 -2.09
C GLY A 167 6.48 -4.75 -2.38
N GLU A 168 6.08 -3.92 -1.42
CA GLU A 168 4.98 -2.95 -1.56
C GLU A 168 5.29 -1.81 -2.53
N ALA A 169 6.54 -1.33 -2.54
CA ALA A 169 7.00 -0.32 -3.49
C ALA A 169 7.02 -0.89 -4.92
N TRP A 170 7.52 -2.12 -5.10
CA TRP A 170 7.41 -2.83 -6.38
C TRP A 170 5.96 -3.03 -6.81
N ALA A 171 5.08 -3.47 -5.91
CA ALA A 171 3.67 -3.66 -6.21
C ALA A 171 2.96 -2.37 -6.61
N SER A 172 3.33 -1.25 -5.97
CA SER A 172 2.81 0.08 -6.31
C SER A 172 3.30 0.54 -7.68
N LEU A 173 4.59 0.34 -8.00
CA LEU A 173 5.15 0.65 -9.32
C LEU A 173 4.48 -0.15 -10.43
N LEU A 174 4.41 -1.47 -10.28
CA LEU A 174 3.75 -2.37 -11.22
C LEU A 174 2.30 -1.95 -11.46
N SER A 175 1.56 -1.64 -10.39
CA SER A 175 0.18 -1.14 -10.50
C SER A 175 0.09 0.16 -11.29
N ALA A 176 1.03 1.10 -11.09
CA ALA A 176 1.07 2.38 -11.80
C ALA A 176 1.37 2.21 -13.30
N TYR A 177 2.08 1.14 -13.68
CA TYR A 177 2.44 0.83 -15.06
C TYR A 177 1.58 -0.25 -15.73
N GLY A 178 0.42 -0.56 -15.15
CA GLY A 178 -0.58 -1.40 -15.80
C GLY A 178 -0.38 -2.91 -15.59
N PHE A 179 0.18 -3.29 -14.45
CA PHE A 179 0.30 -4.69 -14.02
C PHE A 179 -0.53 -4.95 -12.76
N VAL A 180 -0.99 -6.19 -12.61
CA VAL A 180 -1.59 -6.71 -11.38
C VAL A 180 -0.57 -7.60 -10.72
N VAL A 181 -0.20 -7.26 -9.49
CA VAL A 181 0.63 -8.13 -8.64
C VAL A 181 -0.26 -9.21 -8.06
N GLU A 182 0.07 -10.47 -8.35
CA GLU A 182 -0.64 -11.65 -7.86
C GLU A 182 -0.03 -12.12 -6.54
N GLU A 183 1.30 -12.08 -6.44
CA GLU A 183 2.04 -12.59 -5.29
C GLU A 183 3.38 -11.88 -5.13
N THR A 184 3.82 -11.74 -3.88
CA THR A 184 5.18 -11.34 -3.52
C THR A 184 5.71 -12.25 -2.41
N GLY A 185 6.94 -12.73 -2.55
CA GLY A 185 7.58 -13.59 -1.55
C GLY A 185 9.03 -13.20 -1.32
N LEU A 186 9.50 -13.32 -0.08
CA LEU A 186 10.91 -13.15 0.25
C LEU A 186 11.65 -14.47 0.05
N LEU A 187 12.82 -14.39 -0.57
CA LEU A 187 13.77 -15.47 -0.73
C LEU A 187 15.00 -15.11 0.11
N SER A 188 15.36 -15.99 1.03
CA SER A 188 16.53 -15.84 1.90
C SER A 188 17.38 -17.10 1.85
N SER A 189 18.66 -16.94 2.14
CA SER A 189 19.58 -18.07 2.27
C SER A 189 19.12 -19.05 3.35
N PRO A 190 19.30 -20.37 3.16
CA PRO A 190 19.18 -21.33 4.26
C PRO A 190 20.28 -21.14 5.32
N ASP A 191 21.40 -20.53 4.95
CA ASP A 191 22.46 -20.13 5.87
C ASP A 191 22.07 -18.82 6.58
N PRO A 192 21.88 -18.82 7.91
CA PRO A 192 21.45 -17.65 8.67
C PRO A 192 22.47 -16.51 8.67
N ASP A 193 23.75 -16.78 8.37
CA ASP A 193 24.79 -15.76 8.33
C ASP A 193 24.82 -14.98 7.01
N HIS A 194 24.04 -15.41 6.02
CA HIS A 194 24.00 -14.78 4.71
C HIS A 194 22.90 -13.70 4.63
N ALA A 195 23.31 -12.44 4.77
CA ALA A 195 22.40 -11.31 4.93
C ALA A 195 21.61 -10.88 3.67
N VAL A 196 21.94 -11.40 2.48
CA VAL A 196 21.24 -11.01 1.25
C VAL A 196 19.84 -11.65 1.20
N VAL A 197 18.83 -10.84 0.85
CA VAL A 197 17.46 -11.27 0.61
C VAL A 197 17.03 -10.80 -0.79
N CYS A 198 16.31 -11.65 -1.50
CA CYS A 198 15.62 -11.27 -2.74
C CYS A 198 14.10 -11.24 -2.51
N THR A 199 13.38 -10.43 -3.28
CA THR A 199 11.94 -10.54 -3.42
C THR A 199 11.63 -11.19 -4.77
N LEU A 200 10.80 -12.22 -4.77
CA LEU A 200 10.12 -12.74 -5.94
C LEU A 200 8.77 -12.03 -6.08
N VAL A 201 8.49 -11.52 -7.27
CA VAL A 201 7.23 -10.88 -7.63
C VAL A 201 6.62 -11.62 -8.80
N ARG A 202 5.38 -12.06 -8.62
CA ARG A 202 4.55 -12.58 -9.72
C ARG A 202 3.49 -11.53 -10.04
N ALA A 203 3.53 -11.04 -11.27
CA ALA A 203 2.56 -10.10 -11.78
C ALA A 203 2.03 -10.56 -13.14
N ARG A 204 0.95 -9.93 -13.58
CA ARG A 204 0.41 -10.07 -14.94
C ARG A 204 0.11 -8.72 -15.54
N ARG A 205 0.25 -8.58 -16.86
CA ARG A 205 -0.21 -7.39 -17.57
C ARG A 205 -1.74 -7.26 -17.45
N LEU A 206 -2.24 -6.07 -17.19
CA LEU A 206 -3.69 -5.82 -17.18
C LEU A 206 -4.33 -6.19 -18.54
N PRO A 207 -5.57 -6.73 -18.54
CA PRO A 207 -6.34 -6.90 -19.76
C PRO A 207 -6.52 -5.59 -20.53
N ALA A 208 -6.67 -5.69 -21.85
CA ALA A 208 -6.95 -4.52 -22.69
C ALA A 208 -8.28 -3.87 -22.25
N GLY A 209 -8.27 -2.56 -22.01
CA GLY A 209 -9.44 -1.80 -21.57
C GLY A 209 -9.52 -1.52 -20.06
N GLU A 210 -8.74 -2.22 -19.23
CA GLU A 210 -8.66 -1.97 -17.78
C GLU A 210 -7.56 -0.95 -17.42
N VAL A 211 -7.49 0.18 -18.12
CA VAL A 211 -6.57 1.25 -17.72
C VAL A 211 -7.09 1.86 -16.42
N ARG A 212 -6.33 1.75 -15.33
CA ARG A 212 -6.60 2.49 -14.09
C ARG A 212 -6.32 3.98 -14.32
N ILE A 213 -7.32 4.70 -14.81
CA ILE A 213 -7.25 6.16 -14.91
C ILE A 213 -7.37 6.72 -13.50
N SER A 214 -6.25 7.18 -12.93
CA SER A 214 -6.27 7.97 -11.71
C SER A 214 -5.88 9.41 -12.06
N SER A 215 -6.65 10.38 -11.59
CA SER A 215 -6.36 11.81 -11.80
C SER A 215 -5.04 12.26 -11.14
N ARG A 216 -4.52 11.47 -10.19
CA ARG A 216 -3.20 11.63 -9.55
C ARG A 216 -2.60 10.24 -9.22
N PRO A 217 -1.27 10.08 -9.17
CA PRO A 217 -0.66 8.84 -8.70
C PRO A 217 -1.18 8.49 -7.29
N ARG A 218 -1.78 7.31 -7.12
CA ARG A 218 -2.20 6.83 -5.79
C ARG A 218 -1.10 5.98 -5.19
N SER A 219 -0.56 6.44 -4.07
CA SER A 219 0.40 5.69 -3.27
C SER A 219 -0.34 4.76 -2.31
N ARG A 220 0.28 3.62 -1.97
CA ARG A 220 -0.14 2.76 -0.85
C ARG A 220 0.49 3.16 0.49
N ARG A 221 1.39 4.16 0.51
CA ARG A 221 1.95 4.68 1.76
C ARG A 221 0.84 5.28 2.61
N ALA A 222 0.93 5.07 3.92
CA ALA A 222 0.12 5.82 4.87
C ALA A 222 0.33 7.33 4.62
N PRO A 223 -0.74 8.11 4.50
CA PRO A 223 -0.61 9.55 4.34
C PRO A 223 0.07 10.15 5.58
N VAL A 224 0.85 11.21 5.40
CA VAL A 224 1.24 12.06 6.53
C VAL A 224 -0.07 12.58 7.15
N PRO A 225 -0.29 12.45 8.47
CA PRO A 225 -1.49 12.96 9.12
C PRO A 225 -1.57 14.48 8.92
N HIS A 226 -2.43 14.90 8.00
CA HIS A 226 -2.68 16.31 7.68
C HIS A 226 -4.05 16.76 8.17
N ALA A 227 -4.92 15.80 8.51
CA ALA A 227 -6.16 16.03 9.20
C ALA A 227 -6.49 14.88 10.16
N ALA A 228 -7.13 15.20 11.28
CA ALA A 228 -7.79 14.25 12.17
C ALA A 228 -9.30 14.44 12.08
N ILE A 229 -10.05 13.36 11.99
CA ILE A 229 -11.51 13.39 11.89
C ILE A 229 -12.09 12.68 13.11
N GLY A 230 -12.97 13.36 13.84
CA GLY A 230 -13.64 12.80 15.01
C GLY A 230 -15.13 13.11 15.04
N VAL A 231 -15.83 12.50 15.99
CA VAL A 231 -17.26 12.72 16.22
C VAL A 231 -17.48 13.02 17.70
N GLY A 232 -18.27 14.07 18.00
CA GLY A 232 -18.73 14.39 19.35
C GLY A 232 -20.24 14.23 19.44
N THR A 233 -20.71 13.46 20.43
CA THR A 233 -22.06 12.91 20.45
C THR A 233 -22.89 13.47 21.60
N ILE A 234 -24.00 14.13 21.27
CA ILE A 234 -24.98 14.64 22.22
C ILE A 234 -25.94 13.51 22.60
N VAL A 235 -26.02 13.21 23.89
CA VAL A 235 -26.93 12.21 24.45
C VAL A 235 -27.77 12.86 25.55
N LEU A 236 -29.09 12.78 25.41
CA LEU A 236 -30.05 13.27 26.39
C LEU A 236 -30.71 12.11 27.14
N GLY A 237 -30.82 12.25 28.45
CA GLY A 237 -31.64 11.41 29.32
C GLY A 237 -32.68 12.25 30.07
N GLU A 238 -33.44 11.60 30.95
CA GLU A 238 -34.49 12.28 31.74
C GLU A 238 -33.92 13.41 32.62
N ALA A 239 -32.69 13.27 33.10
CA ALA A 239 -32.02 14.24 33.95
C ALA A 239 -31.15 15.28 33.20
N GLY A 240 -31.13 15.25 31.85
CA GLY A 240 -30.43 16.23 31.03
C GLY A 240 -29.34 15.64 30.12
N LEU A 241 -28.29 16.41 29.86
CA LEU A 241 -27.17 16.08 28.96
C LEU A 241 -26.15 15.19 29.64
N LEU A 242 -25.69 14.15 28.95
CA LEU A 242 -24.58 13.31 29.41
C LEU A 242 -23.23 14.00 29.18
N LEU A 243 -22.44 14.16 30.24
CA LEU A 243 -21.06 14.64 30.16
C LEU A 243 -20.13 13.75 30.98
N GLY A 244 -18.92 13.56 30.47
CA GLY A 244 -17.86 12.78 31.12
C GLY A 244 -16.64 13.64 31.41
N ARG A 245 -15.88 13.28 32.43
CA ARG A 245 -14.62 13.92 32.79
C ARG A 245 -13.47 13.26 32.07
N HIS A 246 -12.78 14.03 31.24
CA HIS A 246 -11.52 13.60 30.63
C HIS A 246 -10.40 13.59 31.69
N ARG A 247 -9.41 12.70 31.55
CA ARG A 247 -8.24 12.60 32.47
C ARG A 247 -7.44 13.90 32.60
N ARG A 248 -7.60 14.84 31.66
CA ARG A 248 -6.99 16.18 31.69
C ARG A 248 -7.83 17.25 32.41
N GLY A 249 -8.98 16.88 32.96
CA GLY A 249 -9.80 17.72 33.84
C GLY A 249 -11.03 18.38 33.19
N THR A 250 -11.11 18.40 31.86
CA THR A 250 -12.23 18.92 31.06
C THR A 250 -13.47 18.02 31.15
N LEU A 251 -14.66 18.62 30.96
CA LEU A 251 -15.91 17.90 30.79
C LEU A 251 -16.31 17.85 29.31
N GLU A 252 -16.63 16.67 28.78
CA GLU A 252 -16.73 16.43 27.35
C GLU A 252 -17.94 15.56 26.99
N LEU A 253 -18.42 15.72 25.75
CA LEU A 253 -19.36 14.79 25.12
C LEU A 253 -18.66 13.44 24.87
N PRO A 254 -19.39 12.30 24.89
CA PRO A 254 -18.89 11.05 24.34
C PRO A 254 -18.43 11.21 22.90
N GLY A 255 -17.30 10.61 22.54
CA GLY A 255 -16.80 10.73 21.18
C GLY A 255 -15.32 10.43 21.00
N GLY A 256 -14.94 10.21 19.74
CA GLY A 256 -13.58 9.82 19.41
C GLY A 256 -13.27 9.93 17.93
N THR A 257 -12.23 9.21 17.52
CA THR A 257 -11.67 9.32 16.15
C THR A 257 -12.42 8.37 15.22
N VAL A 258 -12.66 8.81 13.99
CA VAL A 258 -13.24 7.94 12.95
C VAL A 258 -12.21 6.89 12.52
N GLU A 259 -12.57 5.60 12.63
CA GLU A 259 -11.70 4.51 12.21
C GLU A 259 -11.85 4.19 10.71
N PRO A 260 -10.84 3.53 10.07
CA PRO A 260 -10.92 3.19 8.66
C PRO A 260 -12.13 2.31 8.31
N GLY A 261 -13.00 2.82 7.44
CA GLY A 261 -14.16 2.09 6.93
C GLY A 261 -15.48 2.41 7.64
N GLU A 262 -15.47 3.21 8.70
CA GLU A 262 -16.68 3.63 9.42
C GLU A 262 -17.34 4.88 8.80
N SER A 263 -18.66 4.95 8.93
CA SER A 263 -19.43 6.19 8.80
C SER A 263 -19.42 6.98 10.12
N PHE A 264 -19.73 8.29 10.07
CA PHE A 264 -19.80 9.13 11.28
C PHE A 264 -20.83 8.62 12.31
N ALA A 265 -21.93 8.03 11.85
CA ALA A 265 -22.95 7.45 12.72
C ALA A 265 -22.43 6.16 13.39
N GLU A 266 -21.73 5.30 12.65
CA GLU A 266 -21.08 4.11 13.21
C GLU A 266 -20.01 4.48 14.24
N THR A 267 -19.19 5.49 13.96
CA THR A 267 -18.22 6.02 14.92
C THR A 267 -18.91 6.55 16.18
N ALA A 268 -19.98 7.36 16.06
CA ALA A 268 -20.73 7.85 17.21
C ALA A 268 -21.25 6.72 18.10
N VAL A 269 -21.84 5.68 17.49
CA VAL A 269 -22.37 4.51 18.20
C VAL A 269 -21.27 3.69 18.86
N ARG A 270 -20.16 3.45 18.16
CA ARG A 270 -19.01 2.70 18.68
C ARG A 270 -18.42 3.39 19.90
N GLU A 271 -18.07 4.67 19.76
CA GLU A 271 -17.48 5.48 20.83
C GLU A 271 -18.42 5.59 22.03
N LEU A 272 -19.71 5.85 21.78
CA LEU A 272 -20.72 5.89 22.84
C LEU A 272 -20.76 4.58 23.63
N ARG A 273 -20.70 3.43 22.95
CA ARG A 273 -20.68 2.11 23.59
C ARG A 273 -19.39 1.86 24.35
N GLU A 274 -18.24 2.22 23.77
CA GLU A 274 -16.91 1.98 24.34
C GLU A 274 -16.66 2.84 25.58
N GLU A 275 -17.04 4.11 25.57
CA GLU A 275 -16.77 5.02 26.67
C GLU A 275 -17.80 4.94 27.80
N THR A 276 -19.09 4.76 27.44
CA THR A 276 -20.20 4.87 28.39
C THR A 276 -20.90 3.53 28.65
N GLY A 277 -20.79 2.57 27.72
CA GLY A 277 -21.61 1.36 27.73
C GLY A 277 -23.04 1.53 27.23
N LEU A 278 -23.44 2.71 26.76
CA LEU A 278 -24.74 2.94 26.15
C LEU A 278 -24.80 2.34 24.74
N MET A 279 -25.94 1.79 24.39
CA MET A 279 -26.19 1.14 23.10
C MET A 279 -27.14 2.01 22.28
N ALA A 280 -26.77 2.31 21.05
CA ALA A 280 -27.61 2.98 20.06
C ALA A 280 -27.40 2.30 18.69
N GLU A 281 -28.31 2.54 17.76
CA GLU A 281 -28.16 2.07 16.37
C GLU A 281 -27.73 3.24 15.48
N PRO A 282 -26.96 3.02 14.40
CA PRO A 282 -26.55 4.10 13.50
C PRO A 282 -27.73 4.87 12.89
N GLY A 283 -28.89 4.22 12.74
CA GLY A 283 -30.13 4.87 12.28
C GLY A 283 -30.76 5.83 13.29
N ASP A 284 -30.34 5.78 14.55
CA ASP A 284 -30.81 6.68 15.62
C ASP A 284 -29.88 7.90 15.78
N VAL A 285 -28.90 8.09 14.90
CA VAL A 285 -27.92 9.19 14.96
C VAL A 285 -28.25 10.28 13.93
N ASP A 286 -28.56 11.48 14.42
CA ASP A 286 -28.70 12.67 13.60
C ASP A 286 -27.38 13.46 13.55
N LEU A 287 -26.82 13.61 12.35
CA LEU A 287 -25.58 14.37 12.13
C LEU A 287 -25.88 15.85 11.92
N LEU A 288 -25.25 16.72 12.71
CA LEU A 288 -25.50 18.17 12.70
C LEU A 288 -24.67 18.88 11.63
N GLY A 289 -23.39 18.57 11.54
CA GLY A 289 -22.45 19.27 10.67
C GLY A 289 -21.00 19.12 11.12
N THR A 290 -20.10 19.81 10.43
CA THR A 290 -18.66 19.78 10.68
C THR A 290 -18.18 21.05 11.35
N LEU A 291 -17.41 20.90 12.42
CA LEU A 291 -16.56 21.92 12.99
C LEU A 291 -15.14 21.75 12.47
N VAL A 292 -14.54 22.83 11.99
CA VAL A 292 -13.16 22.81 11.48
C VAL A 292 -12.30 23.74 12.33
N ASP A 293 -11.30 23.17 12.98
CA ASP A 293 -10.32 23.87 13.81
C ASP A 293 -8.90 23.38 13.52
N ARG A 294 -7.93 23.85 14.32
CA ARG A 294 -6.54 23.43 14.24
C ARG A 294 -6.00 23.16 15.63
N VAL A 295 -5.34 22.02 15.76
CA VAL A 295 -4.52 21.71 16.94
C VAL A 295 -3.07 21.66 16.44
N GLU A 296 -2.27 22.64 16.84
CA GLU A 296 -0.95 22.88 16.27
C GLU A 296 -1.02 22.98 14.72
N ASP A 297 -0.26 22.16 14.00
CA ASP A 297 -0.24 22.14 12.53
C ASP A 297 -1.24 21.14 11.91
N VAL A 298 -2.05 20.47 12.73
CA VAL A 298 -3.02 19.47 12.27
C VAL A 298 -4.41 20.10 12.14
N VAL A 299 -4.99 20.03 10.95
CA VAL A 299 -6.40 20.38 10.75
C VAL A 299 -7.26 19.35 11.46
N ARG A 300 -8.17 19.77 12.33
CA ARG A 300 -9.11 18.84 12.95
C ARG A 300 -10.52 19.14 12.46
N VAL A 301 -11.23 18.07 12.13
CA VAL A 301 -12.62 18.11 11.69
C VAL A 301 -13.42 17.28 12.66
N THR A 302 -14.28 17.91 13.44
CA THR A 302 -15.16 17.21 14.38
C THR A 302 -16.60 17.29 13.90
N VAL A 303 -17.27 16.16 13.76
CA VAL A 303 -18.68 16.09 13.41
C VAL A 303 -19.51 16.10 14.68
N GLY A 304 -20.46 17.03 14.79
CA GLY A 304 -21.45 17.02 15.86
C GLY A 304 -22.58 16.03 15.53
N ALA A 305 -22.95 15.19 16.48
CA ALA A 305 -24.02 14.20 16.34
C ALA A 305 -25.00 14.26 17.51
N VAL A 306 -26.25 13.88 17.30
CA VAL A 306 -27.28 13.71 18.33
C VAL A 306 -27.80 12.29 18.27
N VAL A 307 -27.81 11.58 19.40
CA VAL A 307 -28.41 10.25 19.50
C VAL A 307 -29.85 10.40 19.96
N THR A 308 -30.78 10.01 19.09
CA THR A 308 -32.23 10.15 19.31
C THR A 308 -32.84 9.00 20.11
N SER A 309 -32.20 7.83 20.10
CA SER A 309 -32.63 6.63 20.82
C SER A 309 -31.42 5.83 21.30
N TRP A 310 -31.45 5.41 22.56
CA TRP A 310 -30.38 4.65 23.19
C TRP A 310 -30.90 3.78 24.35
N ARG A 311 -30.08 2.82 24.79
CA ARG A 311 -30.39 1.90 25.90
C ARG A 311 -29.18 1.71 26.82
N GLY A 312 -29.45 1.39 28.08
CA GLY A 312 -28.43 1.05 29.07
C GLY A 312 -28.34 2.10 30.19
N SER A 313 -27.22 2.08 30.91
CA SER A 313 -26.91 3.11 31.92
C SER A 313 -25.43 3.45 31.80
N PRO A 314 -25.07 4.74 31.75
CA PRO A 314 -23.70 5.15 31.53
C PRO A 314 -22.82 4.72 32.70
N ARG A 315 -21.64 4.18 32.40
CA ARG A 315 -20.63 3.76 33.39
C ARG A 315 -19.25 4.00 32.82
N THR A 316 -18.32 4.44 33.66
CA THR A 316 -16.89 4.52 33.29
C THR A 316 -16.37 3.15 32.87
N ARG A 317 -15.76 3.06 31.69
CA ARG A 317 -15.16 1.83 31.17
C ARG A 317 -13.64 1.84 31.41
N PRO A 318 -13.04 0.71 31.85
CA PRO A 318 -11.60 0.64 32.05
C PRO A 318 -10.85 0.87 30.73
N GLY A 319 -9.80 1.70 30.75
CA GLY A 319 -8.98 2.00 29.58
C GLY A 319 -9.28 3.36 28.95
N GLU A 320 -10.48 3.91 29.18
CA GLU A 320 -10.96 5.10 28.50
C GLU A 320 -10.46 6.42 29.08
N SER A 321 -10.23 7.39 28.19
CA SER A 321 -9.69 8.71 28.56
C SER A 321 -10.75 9.64 29.13
N VAL A 322 -12.03 9.35 28.89
CA VAL A 322 -13.21 10.03 29.45
C VAL A 322 -13.99 9.06 30.34
N GLY A 323 -14.44 9.52 31.49
CA GLY A 323 -15.18 8.73 32.46
C GLY A 323 -16.03 9.58 33.40
N ASP A 324 -16.38 9.05 34.57
CA ASP A 324 -17.14 9.74 35.63
C ASP A 324 -18.41 10.43 35.10
N TRP A 325 -19.13 9.70 34.24
CA TRP A 325 -20.30 10.15 33.51
C TRP A 325 -21.42 10.64 34.43
N SER A 326 -21.93 11.85 34.17
CA SER A 326 -23.01 12.47 34.93
C SER A 326 -24.01 13.17 34.01
N TRP A 327 -25.27 13.20 34.43
CA TRP A 327 -26.34 13.92 33.74
C TRP A 327 -26.44 15.36 34.26
N TRP A 328 -26.49 16.32 33.36
CA TRP A 328 -26.53 17.75 33.66
C TRP A 328 -27.77 18.42 33.06
N PRO A 329 -28.58 19.13 33.86
CA PRO A 329 -29.66 19.96 33.33
C PRO A 329 -29.12 20.98 32.32
N LEU A 330 -29.86 21.22 31.24
CA LEU A 330 -29.41 22.09 30.14
C LEU A 330 -29.33 23.57 30.54
N ASP A 331 -30.09 23.99 31.54
CA ASP A 331 -30.07 25.33 32.13
C ASP A 331 -29.02 25.47 33.26
N ALA A 332 -28.32 24.39 33.61
CA ALA A 332 -27.31 24.34 34.66
C ALA A 332 -26.08 23.52 34.24
N LEU A 333 -25.64 23.70 32.99
CA LEU A 333 -24.45 23.04 32.46
C LEU A 333 -23.18 23.48 33.24
N PRO A 334 -22.21 22.57 33.43
CA PRO A 334 -21.03 22.85 34.22
C PRO A 334 -20.05 23.77 33.47
N HIS A 335 -19.25 24.52 34.23
CA HIS A 335 -18.07 25.20 33.69
C HIS A 335 -16.95 24.21 33.36
N GLY A 336 -16.02 24.61 32.49
CA GLY A 336 -14.86 23.79 32.13
C GLY A 336 -15.17 22.70 31.09
N LEU A 337 -16.15 22.94 30.22
CA LEU A 337 -16.38 22.12 29.05
C LEU A 337 -15.15 22.15 28.13
N PHE A 338 -14.84 21.01 27.53
CA PHE A 338 -13.93 20.97 26.40
C PHE A 338 -14.50 21.83 25.27
N GLU A 339 -13.65 22.68 24.70
CA GLU A 339 -14.04 23.72 23.74
C GLU A 339 -14.88 23.16 22.57
N CYS A 340 -14.45 22.05 21.99
CA CYS A 340 -15.15 21.43 20.86
C CYS A 340 -16.54 20.90 21.29
N SER A 341 -16.68 20.38 22.51
CA SER A 341 -17.98 19.96 23.06
C SER A 341 -18.91 21.15 23.23
N ALA A 342 -18.42 22.28 23.75
CA ALA A 342 -19.21 23.50 23.88
C ALA A 342 -19.66 24.03 22.52
N GLN A 343 -18.77 24.04 21.52
CA GLN A 343 -19.11 24.48 20.16
C GLN A 343 -20.15 23.59 19.49
N ILE A 344 -20.07 22.25 19.66
CA ILE A 344 -21.08 21.30 19.16
C ILE A 344 -22.43 21.55 19.84
N LEU A 345 -22.44 21.77 21.16
CA LEU A 345 -23.66 22.08 21.91
C LEU A 345 -24.30 23.39 21.46
N THR A 346 -23.51 24.44 21.23
CA THR A 346 -24.01 25.72 20.69
C THR A 346 -24.55 25.57 19.27
N ALA A 347 -23.92 24.74 18.43
CA ALA A 347 -24.43 24.47 17.08
C ALA A 347 -25.76 23.69 17.11
N TRP A 348 -25.93 22.79 18.07
CA TRP A 348 -27.18 22.05 18.30
C TRP A 348 -28.28 22.92 18.91
N ARG A 349 -27.94 23.70 19.94
CA ARG A 349 -28.82 24.61 20.68
C ARG A 349 -28.14 25.94 20.98
N PRO A 350 -28.33 26.94 20.11
CA PRO A 350 -27.69 28.26 20.25
C PRO A 350 -28.12 29.07 21.47
N ASP A 351 -29.21 28.67 22.14
CA ASP A 351 -29.76 29.32 23.33
C ASP A 351 -29.11 28.86 24.63
N LEU A 352 -28.23 27.86 24.60
CA LEU A 352 -27.50 27.40 25.78
C LEU A 352 -26.51 28.48 26.26
N PRO A 353 -26.39 28.72 27.58
CA PRO A 353 -25.51 29.76 28.14
C PRO A 353 -24.05 29.28 28.20
N LEU A 354 -23.48 28.92 27.05
CA LEU A 354 -22.12 28.41 26.93
C LEU A 354 -21.19 29.47 26.35
N ASP A 355 -20.02 29.62 26.98
CA ASP A 355 -18.93 30.44 26.45
C ASP A 355 -17.90 29.54 25.76
N HIS A 356 -17.50 29.92 24.54
CA HIS A 356 -16.45 29.25 23.78
C HIS A 356 -15.88 30.19 22.71
N PRO A 357 -14.61 29.99 22.28
CA PRO A 357 -14.06 30.68 21.12
C PRO A 357 -14.89 30.41 19.85
N PRO A 358 -14.94 31.37 18.90
CA PRO A 358 -15.69 31.20 17.67
C PRO A 358 -15.13 30.06 16.83
N ALA A 359 -16.01 29.20 16.32
CA ALA A 359 -15.66 28.11 15.41
C ALA A 359 -16.46 28.20 14.12
N HIS A 360 -15.84 27.75 13.03
CA HIS A 360 -16.54 27.61 11.76
C HIS A 360 -17.31 26.29 11.74
N PHE A 361 -18.63 26.38 11.91
CA PHE A 361 -19.54 25.25 11.83
C PHE A 361 -20.26 25.25 10.48
N THR A 362 -20.19 24.15 9.75
CA THR A 362 -20.93 23.94 8.49
C THR A 362 -21.97 22.85 8.71
N ALA A 363 -23.25 23.25 8.72
CA ALA A 363 -24.35 22.32 8.91
C ALA A 363 -24.52 21.37 7.71
N PHE A 364 -24.89 20.12 7.99
CA PHE A 364 -25.30 19.18 6.94
C PHE A 364 -26.71 19.46 6.45
N ALA A 365 -26.94 19.31 5.14
CA ALA A 365 -28.27 19.48 4.57
C ALA A 365 -29.21 18.37 5.09
N GLY A 366 -30.21 18.75 5.90
CA GLY A 366 -31.23 17.83 6.43
C GLY A 366 -31.23 17.62 7.94
N GLY A 367 -30.24 18.13 8.69
CA GLY A 367 -30.13 17.99 10.16
C GLY A 367 -31.15 18.79 11.00
N GLY A 368 -32.08 19.49 10.34
CA GLY A 368 -33.15 20.25 10.99
C GLY A 368 -34.49 19.52 10.97
N ARG A 369 -34.61 18.35 11.62
CA ARG A 369 -35.94 17.87 12.02
C ARG A 369 -36.33 18.55 13.33
N ASN A 370 -37.00 19.69 13.19
CA ASN A 370 -37.79 20.31 14.24
C ASN A 370 -38.76 19.28 14.87
N GLY A 371 -38.64 19.02 16.16
CA GLY A 371 -39.69 18.46 17.03
C GLY A 371 -39.55 19.14 18.39
N ARG A 372 -40.41 20.10 18.71
CA ARG A 372 -41.70 19.96 19.43
C ARG A 372 -41.55 19.54 20.88
#